data_AF-A0A4D9CUG0-F1
#
_entry.id   AF-A0A4D9CUG0-F1
#
_cell.length_a   1.000
_cell.length_b   1.000
_cell.length_c   1.000
_cell.angle_alpha   90.00
_cell.angle_beta   90.00
_cell.angle_gamma   90.00
#
_symmetry.space_group_name_H-M   'P 1'
#
loop_
_entity.id
_entity.type
_entity.pdbx_description
1 polymer ?
#
loop_
_entity_poly.entity_id
_entity_poly.type
_entity_poly.pdbx_seq_one_letter_code
_entity_poly.pdbx_strand_id
1 'polypeptide(L)'
;MQQHVDFFDSSGDGVITMLDTFNGFRRLGFNWAFCLWAVFVVNPAFSIASYPGYLIDPLMRIYTRNIHKGKHGSDQEVYDHEGRFIPQRFEDIFAKWDHDGKGGLSFRDLWEMTQSTFEVNDFFGWFSNKFEWFTLWLLAADENGLVTKEAVRSVYDGSLFYKMEVSASVMGRIERHVIEVMRME
;
A
#
# COMPACT_ATOMS: atom_id res chain seq x y z
N MET A 1 -6.83 2.94 -8.60
CA MET A 1 -5.40 2.64 -8.89
C MET A 1 -4.65 3.79 -9.56
N GLN A 2 -5.13 4.38 -10.66
CA GLN A 2 -4.35 5.39 -11.41
C GLN A 2 -3.87 6.56 -10.52
N GLN A 3 -4.76 7.17 -9.74
CA GLN A 3 -4.39 8.24 -8.82
C GLN A 3 -3.36 7.83 -7.74
N HIS A 4 -3.38 6.58 -7.28
CA HIS A 4 -2.37 6.05 -6.35
C HIS A 4 -0.99 6.02 -7.01
N VAL A 5 -0.91 5.61 -8.27
CA VAL A 5 0.32 5.54 -9.04
C VAL A 5 0.83 6.94 -9.40
N ASP A 6 -0.08 7.82 -9.84
CA ASP A 6 0.20 9.21 -10.19
C ASP A 6 0.77 10.00 -9.00
N PHE A 7 0.40 9.66 -7.77
CA PHE A 7 1.00 10.28 -6.58
C PHE A 7 2.52 10.13 -6.57
N PHE A 8 3.03 8.96 -6.97
CA PHE A 8 4.46 8.68 -7.01
C PHE A 8 5.13 9.15 -8.30
N ASP A 9 4.43 9.18 -9.44
CA ASP A 9 4.95 9.70 -10.72
C ASP A 9 4.99 11.24 -10.73
N SER A 10 5.93 11.81 -10.00
CA SER A 10 6.01 13.26 -9.79
C SER A 10 6.32 14.06 -11.06
N SER A 11 7.03 13.44 -12.02
CA SER A 11 7.32 13.97 -13.35
C SER A 11 6.16 13.85 -14.32
N GLY A 12 5.26 12.88 -14.12
CA GLY A 12 4.15 12.58 -15.02
C GLY A 12 4.61 12.01 -16.37
N ASP A 13 5.80 11.42 -16.43
CA ASP A 13 6.38 10.82 -17.64
C ASP A 13 6.07 9.32 -17.77
N GLY A 14 5.33 8.76 -16.82
CA GLY A 14 4.95 7.36 -16.78
C GLY A 14 6.05 6.45 -16.22
N VAL A 15 7.07 7.02 -15.58
CA VAL A 15 8.23 6.30 -15.05
C VAL A 15 8.51 6.72 -13.62
N ILE A 16 8.26 5.84 -12.66
CA ILE A 16 8.56 6.08 -11.25
C ILE A 16 9.97 5.55 -10.95
N THR A 17 10.89 6.44 -10.60
CA THR A 17 12.23 6.08 -10.18
C THR A 17 12.28 5.67 -8.69
N MET A 18 13.44 5.18 -8.26
CA MET A 18 13.69 4.97 -6.82
C MET A 18 13.61 6.29 -6.03
N LEU A 19 14.01 7.42 -6.63
CA LEU A 19 13.93 8.72 -5.97
C LEU A 19 12.49 9.22 -5.87
N ASP A 20 11.68 8.98 -6.90
CA ASP A 20 10.24 9.29 -6.87
C ASP A 20 9.52 8.52 -5.77
N THR A 21 9.83 7.23 -5.64
CA THR A 21 9.30 6.37 -4.58
C THR A 21 9.71 6.90 -3.20
N PHE A 22 11.00 7.19 -3.01
CA PHE A 22 11.52 7.78 -1.77
C PHE A 22 10.79 9.08 -1.42
N ASN A 23 10.69 10.01 -2.37
CA ASN A 23 10.06 11.32 -2.18
C ASN A 23 8.55 11.19 -1.96
N GLY A 24 7.88 10.23 -2.58
CA GLY A 24 6.48 9.91 -2.32
C GLY A 24 6.26 9.50 -0.86
N PHE A 25 7.04 8.55 -0.34
CA PHE A 25 6.96 8.16 1.07
C PHE A 25 7.33 9.31 2.02
N ARG A 26 8.29 10.16 1.65
CA ARG A 26 8.63 11.37 2.43
C ARG A 26 7.47 12.37 2.47
N ARG A 27 6.75 12.57 1.36
CA ARG A 27 5.54 13.42 1.30
C ARG A 27 4.40 12.89 2.15
N LEU A 28 4.27 11.56 2.25
CA LEU A 28 3.36 10.91 3.20
C LEU A 28 3.78 11.10 4.67
N GLY A 29 5.00 11.57 4.92
CA GLY A 29 5.54 11.88 6.25
C GLY A 29 6.33 10.75 6.90
N PHE A 30 6.61 9.65 6.19
CA PHE A 30 7.43 8.55 6.71
C PHE A 30 8.87 9.00 6.96
N ASN A 31 9.51 8.48 8.01
CA ASN A 31 10.90 8.78 8.29
C ASN A 31 11.86 8.22 7.21
N TRP A 32 13.11 8.68 7.22
CA TRP A 32 14.11 8.30 6.22
C TRP A 32 14.37 6.79 6.16
N ALA A 33 14.37 6.10 7.30
CA ALA A 33 14.67 4.67 7.39
C ALA A 33 13.58 3.84 6.71
N PHE A 34 12.31 4.16 6.98
CA PHE A 34 11.18 3.55 6.30
C PHE A 34 11.19 3.85 4.80
N CYS A 35 11.49 5.10 4.40
CA CYS A 35 11.55 5.47 2.99
C CYS A 35 12.62 4.68 2.22
N LEU A 36 13.82 4.52 2.80
CA LEU A 36 14.86 3.69 2.17
C LEU A 36 14.42 2.23 2.05
N TRP A 37 13.86 1.67 3.13
CA TRP A 37 13.37 0.30 3.11
C TRP A 37 12.27 0.10 2.05
N ALA A 38 11.31 1.02 1.98
CA ALA A 38 10.22 0.97 1.01
C ALA A 38 10.73 1.02 -0.44
N VAL A 39 11.73 1.83 -0.76
CA VAL A 39 12.37 1.86 -2.09
C VAL A 39 12.93 0.50 -2.47
N PHE A 40 13.66 -0.16 -1.56
CA PHE A 40 14.26 -1.48 -1.84
C PHE A 40 13.24 -2.63 -1.90
N VAL A 41 12.01 -2.42 -1.44
CA VAL A 41 10.91 -3.38 -1.58
C VAL A 41 10.10 -3.08 -2.85
N VAL A 42 9.59 -1.87 -2.99
CA VAL A 42 8.62 -1.45 -4.02
C VAL A 42 9.26 -1.41 -5.41
N ASN A 43 10.43 -0.80 -5.56
CA ASN A 43 11.03 -0.61 -6.89
C ASN A 43 11.41 -1.95 -7.54
N PRO A 44 12.14 -2.87 -6.90
CA PRO A 44 12.45 -4.16 -7.50
C PRO A 44 11.18 -4.97 -7.83
N ALA A 45 10.23 -4.99 -6.89
CA ALA A 45 8.95 -5.68 -7.03
C ALA A 45 8.19 -5.25 -8.29
N PHE A 46 7.89 -3.96 -8.40
CA PHE A 46 7.08 -3.44 -9.49
C PHE A 46 7.89 -3.20 -10.77
N SER A 47 9.21 -3.03 -10.70
CA SER A 47 10.04 -2.92 -11.90
C SER A 47 10.01 -4.22 -12.71
N ILE A 48 10.19 -5.37 -12.05
CA ILE A 48 10.12 -6.69 -12.71
C ILE A 48 8.75 -6.89 -13.38
N ALA A 49 7.66 -6.55 -12.69
CA ALA A 49 6.30 -6.75 -13.22
C ALA A 49 5.93 -5.78 -14.36
N SER A 50 6.37 -4.52 -14.27
CA SER A 50 5.97 -3.47 -15.19
C SER A 50 6.92 -3.27 -16.38
N TYR A 51 8.13 -3.83 -16.35
CA TYR A 51 9.12 -3.62 -17.40
C TYR A 51 8.60 -4.05 -18.79
N PRO A 52 8.75 -3.22 -19.83
CA PRO A 52 8.25 -3.54 -21.18
C PRO A 52 9.15 -4.49 -21.98
N GLY A 53 10.41 -4.69 -21.55
CA GLY A 53 11.38 -5.55 -22.23
C GLY A 53 11.50 -6.95 -21.62
N TYR A 54 12.52 -7.69 -22.07
CA TYR A 54 12.78 -9.09 -21.65
C TYR A 54 13.84 -9.22 -20.54
N LEU A 55 14.47 -8.12 -20.14
CA LEU A 55 15.49 -8.07 -19.07
C LEU A 55 14.94 -7.38 -17.82
N ILE A 56 15.68 -7.40 -16.72
CA ILE A 56 15.37 -6.56 -15.55
C ILE A 56 15.93 -5.15 -15.81
N ASP A 57 15.18 -4.10 -15.49
CA ASP A 57 15.71 -2.73 -15.53
C ASP A 57 16.76 -2.55 -14.44
N PRO A 58 18.05 -2.30 -14.76
CA PRO A 58 19.09 -2.14 -13.75
C PRO A 58 18.87 -0.93 -12.83
N LEU A 59 18.05 0.04 -13.26
CA LEU A 59 17.66 1.19 -12.46
C LEU A 59 16.39 0.96 -11.64
N MET A 60 15.79 -0.24 -11.70
CA MET A 60 14.58 -0.63 -10.98
C MET A 60 13.44 0.38 -11.12
N ARG A 61 13.25 0.96 -12.32
CA ARG A 61 12.16 1.91 -12.56
C ARG A 61 10.85 1.15 -12.75
N ILE A 62 9.77 1.77 -12.32
CA ILE A 62 8.42 1.24 -12.44
C ILE A 62 7.73 1.97 -13.60
N TYR A 63 7.12 1.22 -14.51
CA TYR A 63 6.48 1.74 -15.71
C TYR A 63 4.96 1.72 -15.53
N THR A 64 4.37 2.90 -15.37
CA THR A 64 2.95 3.04 -14.99
C THR A 64 2.01 2.40 -16.01
N ARG A 65 2.36 2.44 -17.30
CA ARG A 65 1.60 1.80 -18.39
C ARG A 65 1.31 0.31 -18.14
N ASN A 66 2.23 -0.41 -17.50
CA ASN A 66 2.14 -1.85 -17.26
C ASN A 66 1.90 -2.20 -15.78
N ILE A 67 1.61 -1.21 -14.92
CA ILE A 67 1.54 -1.42 -13.47
C ILE A 67 0.45 -2.41 -13.05
N HIS A 68 -0.60 -2.56 -13.86
CA HIS A 68 -1.65 -3.56 -13.67
C HIS A 68 -1.11 -4.99 -13.64
N LYS A 69 0.05 -5.26 -14.23
CA LYS A 69 0.75 -6.57 -14.16
C LYS A 69 1.37 -6.85 -12.79
N GLY A 70 1.45 -5.85 -11.91
CA GLY A 70 1.92 -5.99 -10.53
C GLY A 70 0.91 -6.66 -9.60
N LYS A 71 -0.30 -6.97 -10.08
CA LYS A 71 -1.27 -7.80 -9.36
C LYS A 71 -0.67 -9.19 -9.09
N HIS A 72 -0.88 -9.73 -7.89
CA HIS A 72 -0.41 -11.05 -7.50
C HIS A 72 -1.58 -12.00 -7.17
N GLY A 73 -1.30 -13.18 -6.59
CA GLY A 73 -2.35 -14.15 -6.21
C GLY A 73 -2.83 -13.94 -4.77
N SER A 74 -1.96 -13.42 -3.91
CA SER A 74 -2.21 -13.28 -2.47
C SER A 74 -2.93 -11.99 -2.05
N ASP A 75 -3.44 -11.18 -2.98
CA ASP A 75 -4.21 -9.96 -2.71
C ASP A 75 -5.70 -10.25 -2.48
N GLN A 76 -6.46 -9.24 -2.01
CA GLN A 76 -7.89 -9.39 -1.67
C GLN A 76 -8.83 -9.45 -2.89
N GLU A 77 -8.28 -9.54 -4.11
CA GLU A 77 -9.04 -9.54 -5.37
C GLU A 77 -10.03 -8.37 -5.55
N VAL A 78 -9.81 -7.25 -4.87
CA VAL A 78 -10.69 -6.06 -4.99
C VAL A 78 -10.65 -5.46 -6.39
N TYR A 79 -9.56 -5.67 -7.12
CA TYR A 79 -9.48 -5.41 -8.55
C TYR A 79 -9.52 -6.71 -9.36
N ASP A 80 -10.31 -6.72 -10.44
CA ASP A 80 -10.25 -7.76 -11.47
C ASP A 80 -8.92 -7.69 -12.26
N HIS A 81 -8.69 -8.67 -13.14
CA HIS A 81 -7.49 -8.71 -14.00
C HIS A 81 -7.40 -7.54 -15.00
N GLU A 82 -8.49 -6.81 -15.20
CA GLU A 82 -8.56 -5.63 -16.06
C GLU A 82 -8.44 -4.32 -15.24
N GLY A 83 -8.21 -4.43 -13.93
CA GLY A 83 -8.02 -3.30 -13.02
C GLY A 83 -9.32 -2.62 -12.57
N ARG A 84 -10.49 -3.25 -12.75
CA ARG A 84 -11.79 -2.71 -12.33
C ARG A 84 -12.06 -3.04 -10.88
N PHE A 85 -12.56 -2.05 -10.14
CA PHE A 85 -12.94 -2.22 -8.74
C PHE A 85 -14.20 -3.11 -8.62
N ILE A 86 -14.15 -4.13 -7.77
CA ILE A 86 -15.26 -5.03 -7.46
C ILE A 86 -15.81 -4.68 -6.07
N PRO A 87 -16.95 -3.96 -5.97
CA PRO A 87 -17.49 -3.51 -4.69
C PRO A 87 -17.77 -4.66 -3.71
N GLN A 88 -18.23 -5.82 -4.22
CA GLN A 88 -18.52 -6.97 -3.36
C GLN A 88 -17.26 -7.47 -2.63
N ARG A 89 -16.13 -7.60 -3.34
CA ARG A 89 -14.86 -8.03 -2.74
C ARG A 89 -14.37 -7.08 -1.66
N PHE A 90 -14.59 -5.78 -1.88
CA PHE A 90 -14.28 -4.77 -0.87
C PHE A 90 -15.16 -4.92 0.38
N GLU A 91 -16.46 -5.15 0.21
CA GLU A 91 -17.38 -5.36 1.33
C GLU A 91 -17.07 -6.67 2.10
N ASP A 92 -16.66 -7.72 1.39
CA ASP A 92 -16.29 -9.03 1.95
C ASP A 92 -15.11 -8.92 2.93
N ILE A 93 -14.17 -8.00 2.70
CA ILE A 93 -13.04 -7.76 3.63
C ILE A 93 -13.55 -7.45 5.03
N PHE A 94 -14.47 -6.48 5.14
CA PHE A 94 -14.99 -6.04 6.44
C PHE A 94 -15.97 -7.06 7.02
N ALA A 95 -16.80 -7.68 6.19
CA ALA A 95 -17.71 -8.73 6.65
C ALA A 95 -16.96 -9.92 7.29
N LYS A 96 -15.72 -10.19 6.86
CA LYS A 96 -14.91 -11.31 7.35
C LYS A 96 -13.92 -10.94 8.45
N TRP A 97 -13.32 -9.76 8.39
CA TRP A 97 -12.17 -9.39 9.22
C TRP A 97 -12.40 -8.22 10.17
N ASP A 98 -13.51 -7.48 10.07
CA ASP A 98 -13.88 -6.49 11.08
C ASP A 98 -14.45 -7.21 12.31
N HIS A 99 -13.56 -7.91 13.04
CA HIS A 99 -13.91 -8.60 14.26
C HIS A 99 -14.55 -7.61 15.23
N ASP A 100 -15.65 -8.02 15.86
CA ASP A 100 -16.45 -7.23 16.80
C ASP A 100 -17.19 -6.01 16.21
N GLY A 101 -17.16 -5.82 14.87
CA GLY A 101 -17.97 -4.79 14.19
C GLY A 101 -17.58 -3.36 14.55
N LYS A 102 -16.28 -3.09 14.69
CA LYS A 102 -15.72 -1.81 15.12
C LYS A 102 -15.65 -0.78 13.99
N GLY A 103 -15.99 -1.14 12.76
CA GLY A 103 -16.01 -0.25 11.60
C GLY A 103 -14.65 -0.10 10.92
N GLY A 104 -13.68 -0.97 11.23
CA GLY A 104 -12.32 -0.89 10.73
C GLY A 104 -11.47 -2.11 11.06
N LEU A 105 -10.26 -2.16 10.53
CA LEU A 105 -9.35 -3.28 10.71
C LEU A 105 -8.24 -2.89 11.67
N SER A 106 -8.12 -3.61 12.77
CA SER A 106 -6.97 -3.52 13.68
C SER A 106 -5.74 -4.19 13.06
N PHE A 107 -4.57 -3.97 13.65
CA PHE A 107 -3.36 -4.67 13.25
C PHE A 107 -3.53 -6.20 13.26
N ARG A 108 -4.23 -6.75 14.27
CA ARG A 108 -4.49 -8.20 14.36
C ARG A 108 -5.35 -8.69 13.20
N ASP A 109 -6.41 -7.96 12.87
CA ASP A 109 -7.29 -8.31 11.76
C ASP A 109 -6.53 -8.32 10.43
N LEU A 110 -5.69 -7.30 10.20
CA LEU A 110 -4.84 -7.20 9.01
C LEU A 110 -3.81 -8.35 8.95
N TRP A 111 -3.23 -8.70 10.09
CA TRP A 111 -2.27 -9.81 10.16
C TRP A 111 -2.94 -11.15 9.83
N GLU A 112 -4.09 -11.44 10.43
CA GLU A 112 -4.88 -12.65 10.15
C GLU A 112 -5.36 -12.68 8.69
N MET A 113 -5.85 -11.55 8.16
CA MET A 113 -6.29 -11.42 6.77
C MET A 113 -5.16 -11.70 5.78
N THR A 114 -4.01 -11.03 5.93
CA THR A 114 -2.85 -11.23 5.04
C THR A 114 -2.25 -12.63 5.18
N GLN A 115 -2.36 -13.24 6.36
CA GLN A 115 -1.95 -14.64 6.54
C GLN A 115 -2.89 -15.62 5.84
N SER A 116 -4.20 -15.36 5.84
CA SER A 116 -5.21 -16.22 5.22
C SER A 116 -5.18 -16.23 3.69
N THR A 117 -4.59 -15.20 3.10
CA THR A 117 -4.45 -15.03 1.65
C THR A 117 -3.12 -15.58 1.11
N PHE A 118 -2.35 -16.27 1.95
CA PHE A 118 -1.13 -16.96 1.51
C PHE A 118 -1.44 -18.04 0.48
N GLU A 119 -0.89 -17.88 -0.72
CA GLU A 119 -0.86 -18.92 -1.74
C GLU A 119 0.55 -19.51 -1.85
N VAL A 120 0.66 -20.85 -1.80
CA VAL A 120 1.95 -21.56 -1.70
C VAL A 120 2.90 -21.23 -2.86
N ASN A 121 2.36 -20.98 -4.04
CA ASN A 121 3.13 -20.64 -5.24
C ASN A 121 3.36 -19.13 -5.42
N ASP A 122 2.94 -18.31 -4.46
CA ASP A 122 3.01 -16.84 -4.52
C ASP A 122 3.63 -16.24 -3.25
N PHE A 123 4.85 -16.69 -2.92
CA PHE A 123 5.60 -16.14 -1.79
C PHE A 123 5.84 -14.63 -1.92
N PHE A 124 6.09 -14.16 -3.15
CA PHE A 124 6.30 -12.74 -3.43
C PHE A 124 5.03 -11.93 -3.20
N GLY A 125 3.88 -12.36 -3.72
CA GLY A 125 2.61 -11.67 -3.48
C GLY A 125 2.19 -11.71 -2.02
N TRP A 126 2.45 -12.81 -1.30
CA TRP A 126 2.20 -12.85 0.14
C TRP A 126 3.00 -11.82 0.92
N PHE A 127 4.29 -11.68 0.61
CA PHE A 127 5.15 -10.67 1.24
C PHE A 127 4.69 -9.25 0.86
N SER A 128 4.37 -9.01 -0.42
CA SER A 128 3.86 -7.73 -0.91
C SER A 128 2.54 -7.35 -0.24
N ASN A 129 1.58 -8.28 -0.13
CA ASN A 129 0.31 -8.07 0.56
C ASN A 129 0.53 -7.66 2.03
N LYS A 130 1.43 -8.33 2.75
CA LYS A 130 1.79 -7.92 4.13
C LYS A 130 2.38 -6.52 4.17
N PHE A 131 3.30 -6.20 3.27
CA PHE A 131 3.92 -4.88 3.17
C PHE A 131 2.88 -3.78 2.90
N GLU A 132 1.96 -4.00 1.96
CA GLU A 132 0.91 -3.06 1.59
C GLU A 132 -0.01 -2.73 2.76
N TRP A 133 -0.55 -3.76 3.43
CA TRP A 133 -1.45 -3.55 4.57
C TRP A 133 -0.74 -3.00 5.80
N PHE A 134 0.50 -3.39 6.06
CA PHE A 134 1.30 -2.82 7.14
C PHE A 134 1.59 -1.33 6.91
N THR A 135 1.97 -0.97 5.69
CA THR A 135 2.22 0.42 5.32
C THR A 135 0.94 1.25 5.43
N LEU A 136 -0.20 0.71 4.99
CA LEU A 136 -1.50 1.36 5.15
C LEU A 136 -1.85 1.56 6.62
N TRP A 137 -1.62 0.56 7.46
CA TRP A 137 -1.87 0.67 8.89
C TRP A 137 -0.99 1.74 9.54
N LEU A 138 0.31 1.79 9.23
CA LEU A 138 1.19 2.86 9.71
C LEU A 138 0.75 4.25 9.25
N LEU A 139 0.16 4.35 8.05
CA LEU A 139 -0.25 5.60 7.45
C LEU A 139 -1.60 6.10 7.99
N ALA A 140 -2.57 5.21 8.15
CA ALA A 140 -3.98 5.57 8.25
C ALA A 140 -4.70 5.00 9.49
N ALA A 141 -4.01 4.28 10.38
CA ALA A 141 -4.59 3.89 11.65
C ALA A 141 -4.95 5.13 12.48
N ASP A 142 -6.13 5.12 13.09
CA ASP A 142 -6.58 6.15 14.03
C ASP A 142 -5.88 6.00 15.40
N GLU A 143 -6.29 6.80 16.39
CA GLU A 143 -5.80 6.71 17.77
C GLU A 143 -6.08 5.36 18.47
N ASN A 144 -7.05 4.58 17.97
CA ASN A 144 -7.38 3.26 18.49
C ASN A 144 -6.64 2.14 17.73
N GLY A 145 -5.77 2.49 16.78
CA GLY A 145 -5.03 1.53 15.97
C GLY A 145 -5.87 0.89 14.86
N LEU A 146 -7.00 1.51 14.47
CA LEU A 146 -7.93 1.00 13.47
C LEU A 146 -7.76 1.72 12.14
N VAL A 147 -7.67 0.93 11.07
CA VAL A 147 -7.83 1.44 9.70
C VAL A 147 -9.31 1.38 9.34
N THR A 148 -9.97 2.53 9.32
CA THR A 148 -11.40 2.62 9.03
C THR A 148 -11.73 2.14 7.62
N LYS A 149 -12.95 1.67 7.42
CA LYS A 149 -13.45 1.28 6.10
C LYS A 149 -13.32 2.39 5.07
N GLU A 150 -13.55 3.63 5.49
CA GLU A 150 -13.40 4.83 4.67
C GLU A 150 -11.94 5.07 4.28
N ALA A 151 -10.99 4.86 5.20
CA ALA A 151 -9.57 4.95 4.90
C ALA A 151 -9.16 3.91 3.84
N VAL A 152 -9.57 2.64 3.99
CA VAL A 152 -9.31 1.59 2.99
C VAL A 152 -9.96 1.94 1.65
N ARG A 153 -11.21 2.41 1.64
CA ARG A 153 -11.91 2.86 0.41
C ARG A 153 -11.11 3.94 -0.30
N SER A 154 -10.53 4.87 0.45
CA SER A 154 -9.72 5.95 -0.11
C SER A 154 -8.35 5.53 -0.65
N VAL A 155 -7.84 4.35 -0.29
CA VAL A 155 -6.69 3.73 -0.96
C VAL A 155 -7.08 3.29 -2.36
N TYR A 156 -8.24 2.65 -2.49
CA TYR A 156 -8.72 2.13 -3.76
C TYR A 156 -9.09 3.25 -4.74
N ASP A 157 -9.79 4.28 -4.28
CA ASP A 157 -10.07 5.46 -5.12
C ASP A 157 -8.81 6.31 -5.40
N GLY A 158 -7.76 6.17 -4.58
CA GLY A 158 -6.46 6.84 -4.72
C GLY A 158 -6.36 8.20 -4.02
N SER A 159 -7.42 8.64 -3.34
CA SER A 159 -7.45 9.92 -2.63
C SER A 159 -6.69 9.93 -1.29
N LEU A 160 -6.42 8.76 -0.69
CA LEU A 160 -5.78 8.69 0.64
C LEU A 160 -4.44 9.42 0.66
N PHE A 161 -3.55 9.18 -0.30
CA PHE A 161 -2.19 9.70 -0.25
C PHE A 161 -2.13 11.21 -0.32
N TYR A 162 -2.99 11.82 -1.15
CA TYR A 162 -3.13 13.27 -1.20
C TYR A 162 -3.69 13.84 0.12
N LYS A 163 -4.69 13.17 0.73
CA LYS A 163 -5.20 13.57 2.06
C LYS A 163 -4.10 13.50 3.13
N MET A 164 -3.26 12.47 3.05
CA MET A 164 -2.17 12.23 4.00
C MET A 164 -1.00 13.20 3.80
N GLU A 165 -0.63 13.53 2.57
CA GLU A 165 0.38 14.56 2.27
C GLU A 165 -0.03 15.92 2.87
N VAL A 166 -1.28 16.34 2.63
CA VAL A 166 -1.81 17.57 3.23
C VAL A 166 -1.74 17.48 4.76
N SER A 167 -2.20 16.37 5.35
CA SER A 167 -2.16 16.17 6.81
C SER A 167 -0.74 16.16 7.38
N ALA A 168 0.23 15.56 6.67
CA ALA A 168 1.62 15.48 7.08
C ALA A 168 2.29 16.86 7.05
N SER A 169 2.01 17.65 6.01
CA SER A 169 2.50 19.03 5.88
C SER A 169 1.97 19.96 6.99
N VAL A 170 0.81 19.62 7.59
CA VAL A 170 0.17 20.41 8.63
C VAL A 170 0.49 19.91 10.06
N MET A 171 0.67 18.59 10.27
CA MET A 171 0.61 18.01 11.62
C MET A 171 1.82 17.18 12.11
N GLY A 172 2.84 16.89 11.28
CA GLY A 172 4.03 16.14 11.71
C GLY A 172 3.71 14.82 12.45
N ARG A 173 2.74 14.04 11.94
CA ARG A 173 1.99 13.01 12.71
C ARG A 173 2.71 11.68 12.97
N ILE A 174 3.66 11.28 12.11
CA ILE A 174 4.09 9.88 12.03
C ILE A 174 5.01 9.42 13.19
N GLU A 175 5.68 10.34 13.89
CA GLU A 175 6.53 9.94 15.03
C GLU A 175 5.74 9.47 16.27
N ARG A 176 4.45 9.85 16.40
CA ARG A 176 3.63 9.46 17.56
C ARG A 176 3.10 8.03 17.48
N HIS A 177 2.65 7.59 16.30
CA HIS A 177 2.02 6.27 16.11
C HIS A 177 2.97 5.09 16.34
N VAL A 178 4.23 5.18 15.89
CA VAL A 178 5.22 4.10 16.09
C VAL A 178 5.56 3.95 17.58
N ILE A 179 5.62 5.05 18.34
CA ILE A 179 5.95 5.02 19.76
C ILE A 179 4.77 4.53 20.61
N GLU A 180 3.54 4.91 20.28
CA GLU A 180 2.34 4.45 21.01
C GLU A 180 2.03 2.98 20.75
N VAL A 181 2.14 2.51 19.52
CA VAL A 181 1.81 1.11 19.22
C VAL A 181 2.89 0.14 19.70
N MET A 182 4.18 0.51 19.64
CA MET A 182 5.26 -0.29 20.26
C MET A 182 5.18 -0.33 21.80
N ARG A 183 4.29 0.45 22.43
CA ARG A 183 4.01 0.42 23.87
C ARG A 183 2.76 -0.38 24.25
N MET A 184 2.00 -0.87 23.28
CA MET A 184 0.79 -1.67 23.51
C MET A 184 1.06 -3.19 23.54
N GLU A 185 2.32 -3.60 23.68
CA GLU A 185 2.74 -4.99 23.98
C GLU A 185 3.09 -5.17 25.46
#